data_AF-A0A5E4KFQ8-F1
#
_entry.id   AF-A0A5E4KFQ8-F1
#
_cell.length_a   1.000
_cell.length_b   1.000
_cell.length_c   1.000
_cell.angle_alpha   90.00
_cell.angle_beta   90.00
_cell.angle_gamma   90.00
#
_symmetry.space_group_name_H-M   'P 1'
#
loop_
_entity.id
_entity.type
_entity.pdbx_description
1 polymer ?
#
loop_
_entity_poly.entity_id
_entity_poly.type
_entity_poly.pdbx_seq_one_letter_code
_entity_poly.pdbx_strand_id
1 'polypeptide(L)'
;MADIVFNILFIILLILANGAFSMSEIAVISARKARLQQWANEGDSRARTALELANSPNRFLSTVQIGVTLISILAGVFGGTILADDLEARLSTMALFAPYSKAI
;
A
#
# COMPACT_ATOMS: atom_id res chain seq x y z
N MET A 1 19.05 0.90 18.45
CA MET A 1 18.00 -0.10 18.80
C MET A 1 16.60 0.49 18.64
N ALA A 2 16.29 1.63 19.25
CA ALA A 2 14.99 2.30 19.08
C ALA A 2 14.67 2.60 17.60
N ASP A 3 15.66 3.02 16.80
CA ASP A 3 15.48 3.34 15.38
C ASP A 3 15.15 2.12 14.52
N ILE A 4 15.77 0.96 14.81
CA ILE A 4 15.51 -0.29 14.10
C ILE A 4 14.08 -0.77 14.40
N VAL A 5 13.67 -0.75 15.67
CA VAL A 5 12.31 -1.13 16.07
C VAL A 5 11.28 -0.19 15.43
N PHE A 6 11.55 1.12 15.41
CA PHE A 6 10.70 2.09 14.75
C PHE A 6 10.57 1.82 13.24
N ASN A 7 11.68 1.58 12.55
CA ASN A 7 11.70 1.28 11.11
C ASN A 7 10.89 0.01 10.78
N ILE A 8 11.07 -1.06 11.57
CA ILE A 8 10.32 -2.31 11.38
C ILE A 8 8.82 -2.07 11.60
N LEU A 9 8.45 -1.37 12.68
CA LEU A 9 7.05 -1.07 12.97
C LEU A 9 6.43 -0.22 11.86
N PHE A 10 7.18 0.76 11.34
CA PHE A 10 6.74 1.61 10.25
C PHE A 10 6.54 0.83 8.94
N ILE A 11 7.46 -0.06 8.59
CA ILE A 11 7.32 -0.93 7.41
C ILE A 11 6.11 -1.86 7.58
N ILE A 12 5.92 -2.47 8.75
CA ILE A 12 4.73 -3.30 9.03
C ILE A 12 3.45 -2.48 8.84
N LEU A 13 3.41 -1.26 9.35
CA LEU A 13 2.26 -0.36 9.18
C LEU A 13 1.98 -0.08 7.70
N LEU A 14 3.02 0.21 6.89
CA LEU A 14 2.87 0.43 5.46
C LEU A 14 2.37 -0.82 4.73
N ILE A 15 2.86 -2.01 5.08
CA ILE A 15 2.39 -3.28 4.50
C ILE A 15 0.92 -3.50 4.83
N LEU A 16 0.51 -3.30 6.09
CA LEU A 16 -0.88 -3.43 6.51
C LEU A 16 -1.79 -2.42 5.79
N ALA A 17 -1.34 -1.17 5.66
CA ALA A 17 -2.07 -0.15 4.93
C ALA A 17 -2.24 -0.55 3.45
N ASN A 18 -1.18 -0.99 2.78
CA ASN A 18 -1.23 -1.45 1.40
C ASN A 18 -2.20 -2.63 1.24
N GLY A 19 -2.14 -3.61 2.15
CA GLY A 19 -3.04 -4.75 2.19
C GLY A 19 -4.51 -4.35 2.39
N ALA A 20 -4.79 -3.36 3.25
CA ALA A 20 -6.13 -2.84 3.45
C ALA A 20 -6.70 -2.16 2.20
N PHE A 21 -5.87 -1.39 1.48
CA PHE A 21 -6.25 -0.77 0.21
C PHE A 21 -6.52 -1.82 -0.87
N SER A 22 -5.63 -2.79 -1.05
CA SER A 22 -5.81 -3.89 -2.01
C SER A 22 -7.04 -4.74 -1.70
N MET A 23 -7.29 -5.05 -0.41
CA MET A 23 -8.48 -5.77 0.02
C MET A 23 -9.76 -4.99 -0.29
N SER A 24 -9.75 -3.67 -0.10
CA SER A 24 -10.90 -2.80 -0.40
C SER A 24 -11.21 -2.76 -1.89
N GLU A 25 -10.19 -2.71 -2.75
CA GLU A 25 -10.33 -2.80 -4.20
C GLU A 25 -10.96 -4.14 -4.62
N ILE A 26 -10.41 -5.26 -4.17
CA ILE A 26 -10.94 -6.59 -4.49
C ILE A 26 -12.34 -6.80 -3.92
N ALA A 27 -12.63 -6.28 -2.72
CA ALA A 27 -13.96 -6.36 -2.11
C ALA A 27 -15.01 -5.65 -2.98
N VAL A 28 -14.70 -4.47 -3.51
CA VAL A 28 -15.62 -3.72 -4.39
C VAL A 28 -15.78 -4.43 -5.74
N ILE A 29 -14.69 -4.94 -6.34
CA ILE A 29 -14.74 -5.64 -7.62
C ILE A 29 -15.51 -6.97 -7.53
N SER A 30 -15.35 -7.71 -6.42
CA SER A 30 -15.99 -9.01 -6.20
C SER A 30 -17.39 -8.95 -5.59
N ALA A 31 -17.84 -7.76 -5.17
CA ALA A 31 -19.14 -7.57 -4.54
C ALA A 31 -20.30 -7.98 -5.47
N ARG A 32 -21.22 -8.78 -4.93
CA ARG A 32 -22.43 -9.16 -5.67
C ARG A 32 -23.48 -8.05 -5.56
N LYS A 33 -23.58 -7.24 -6.61
CA LYS A 33 -24.56 -6.14 -6.71
C LYS A 33 -25.99 -6.55 -6.36
N ALA A 34 -26.42 -7.73 -6.80
CA ALA A 34 -27.77 -8.24 -6.50
C ALA A 34 -28.05 -8.40 -4.99
N ARG A 35 -27.08 -8.89 -4.21
CA ARG A 35 -27.23 -9.03 -2.75
C ARG A 35 -27.21 -7.67 -2.06
N LEU A 36 -26.32 -6.77 -2.49
CA LEU A 36 -26.27 -5.40 -1.96
C LEU A 36 -27.56 -4.62 -2.25
N GLN A 37 -28.14 -4.79 -3.44
CA GLN A 37 -29.44 -4.21 -3.80
C GLN A 37 -30.57 -4.75 -2.92
N GLN A 38 -30.58 -6.05 -2.64
CA GLN A 38 -31.56 -6.65 -1.74
C GLN A 38 -31.48 -6.02 -0.34
N TRP A 39 -30.29 -5.99 0.28
CA TRP A 39 -30.11 -5.40 1.61
C TRP A 39 -30.39 -3.90 1.65
N ALA A 40 -30.05 -3.17 0.59
CA ALA A 40 -30.41 -1.75 0.47
C ALA A 40 -31.93 -1.55 0.43
N ASN A 41 -32.68 -2.43 -0.24
CA ASN A 41 -34.14 -2.41 -0.28
C ASN A 41 -34.77 -2.79 1.07
N GLU A 42 -34.09 -3.63 1.87
CA GLU A 42 -34.46 -4.00 3.23
C GLU A 42 -34.17 -2.89 4.27
N GLY A 43 -33.57 -1.76 3.83
CA GLY A 43 -33.33 -0.57 4.65
C GLY A 43 -31.89 -0.41 5.16
N ASP A 44 -30.96 -1.27 4.74
CA ASP A 44 -29.55 -1.15 5.13
C ASP A 44 -28.85 0.01 4.39
N SER A 45 -28.65 1.12 5.10
CA SER A 45 -27.93 2.31 4.61
C SER A 45 -26.50 2.01 4.15
N ARG A 46 -25.79 1.07 4.80
CA ARG A 46 -24.43 0.68 4.42
C ARG A 46 -24.44 -0.12 3.12
N ALA A 47 -25.41 -1.02 2.96
CA ALA A 47 -25.59 -1.75 1.71
C ALA A 47 -25.87 -0.82 0.53
N ARG A 48 -26.65 0.25 0.76
CA ARG A 48 -26.90 1.29 -0.24
C ARG A 48 -25.62 2.01 -0.68
N THR A 49 -24.79 2.45 0.26
CA THR A 49 -23.49 3.07 -0.06
C THR A 49 -22.55 2.10 -0.77
N ALA A 50 -22.45 0.85 -0.31
CA ALA A 50 -21.63 -0.17 -0.95
C ALA A 50 -22.12 -0.49 -2.39
N LEU A 51 -23.43 -0.47 -2.62
CA LEU A 51 -24.02 -0.64 -3.93
C LEU A 51 -23.70 0.51 -4.89
N GLU A 52 -23.74 1.75 -4.41
CA GLU A 52 -23.33 2.94 -5.18
C GLU A 52 -21.86 2.84 -5.59
N LEU A 53 -20.96 2.45 -4.66
CA LEU A 53 -19.56 2.18 -4.97
C LEU A 53 -19.41 1.06 -6.01
N ALA A 54 -20.12 -0.06 -5.85
CA ALA A 54 -20.04 -1.18 -6.78
C ALA A 54 -20.61 -0.83 -8.17
N ASN A 55 -21.58 0.09 -8.26
CA ASN A 55 -22.16 0.55 -9.52
C ASN A 55 -21.24 1.50 -10.28
N SER A 56 -20.43 2.29 -9.59
CA SER A 56 -19.47 3.22 -10.20
C SER A 56 -18.10 3.11 -9.52
N PRO A 57 -17.41 1.97 -9.67
CA PRO A 57 -16.20 1.67 -8.90
C PRO A 57 -15.02 2.56 -9.30
N ASN A 58 -15.00 3.09 -10.54
CA ASN A 58 -13.88 3.85 -11.08
C ASN A 58 -13.38 4.96 -10.14
N ARG A 59 -14.28 5.78 -9.58
CA ARG A 59 -13.87 6.88 -8.69
C ARG A 59 -13.24 6.36 -7.39
N PHE A 60 -13.80 5.29 -6.84
CA PHE A 60 -13.28 4.66 -5.63
C PHE A 60 -11.93 3.98 -5.89
N LEU A 61 -11.84 3.17 -6.96
CA LEU A 61 -10.63 2.47 -7.37
C LEU A 61 -9.49 3.44 -7.67
N SER A 62 -9.75 4.53 -8.41
CA SER A 62 -8.73 5.56 -8.64
C SER A 62 -8.23 6.20 -7.35
N THR A 63 -9.10 6.41 -6.36
CA THR A 63 -8.71 6.96 -5.05
C THR A 63 -7.86 5.97 -4.26
N VAL A 64 -8.26 4.70 -4.21
CA VAL A 64 -7.51 3.61 -3.59
C VAL A 64 -6.12 3.48 -4.22
N GLN A 65 -6.05 3.54 -5.56
CA GLN A 65 -4.81 3.42 -6.30
C GLN A 65 -3.84 4.56 -6.00
N ILE A 66 -4.31 5.81 -5.88
CA ILE A 66 -3.49 6.93 -5.40
C ILE A 66 -2.92 6.65 -4.00
N GLY A 67 -3.74 6.07 -3.11
CA GLY A 67 -3.31 5.63 -1.78
C GLY A 67 -2.22 4.56 -1.83
N VAL A 68 -2.39 3.54 -2.68
CA VAL A 68 -1.40 2.48 -2.91
C VAL A 68 -0.08 3.08 -3.42
N THR A 69 -0.14 3.96 -4.42
CA THR A 69 1.05 4.64 -4.95
C THR A 69 1.78 5.44 -3.88
N LEU A 70 1.05 6.21 -3.07
CA LEU A 70 1.63 6.98 -1.96
C LEU A 70 2.35 6.05 -0.96
N ILE A 71 1.71 4.96 -0.56
CA ILE A 71 2.30 3.98 0.35
C ILE A 71 3.54 3.34 -0.25
N SER A 72 3.51 2.98 -1.53
CA SER A 72 4.67 2.40 -2.22
C SER A 72 5.85 3.36 -2.28
N ILE A 73 5.61 4.66 -2.51
CA ILE A 73 6.66 5.69 -2.48
C ILE A 73 7.26 5.80 -1.09
N LEU A 74 6.41 5.90 -0.05
CA LEU A 74 6.89 5.96 1.35
C LEU A 74 7.69 4.70 1.69
N ALA A 75 7.18 3.51 1.38
CA ALA A 75 7.89 2.26 1.60
C ALA A 75 9.25 2.24 0.88
N GLY A 76 9.31 2.74 -0.36
CA GLY A 76 10.54 2.84 -1.14
C GLY A 76 11.55 3.82 -0.53
N VAL A 77 11.13 4.98 -0.05
CA VAL A 77 12.02 5.97 0.58
C VAL A 77 12.59 5.42 1.88
N PHE A 78 11.74 4.92 2.77
CA PHE A 78 12.17 4.41 4.08
C PHE A 78 12.96 3.09 3.97
N GLY A 79 12.57 2.20 3.04
CA GLY A 79 13.33 1.00 2.74
C GLY A 79 14.65 1.31 2.05
N GLY A 80 14.65 2.30 1.16
CA GLY A 80 15.82 2.74 0.39
C GLY A 80 16.93 3.27 1.27
N THR A 81 16.63 4.09 2.29
CA THR A 81 17.64 4.56 3.24
C THR A 81 18.29 3.41 4.03
N ILE A 82 17.53 2.38 4.39
CA ILE A 82 18.05 1.22 5.13
C ILE A 82 18.90 0.33 4.21
N LEU A 83 18.43 0.11 2.98
CA LEU A 83 19.11 -0.71 1.98
C LEU A 83 20.38 -0.02 1.45
N ALA A 84 20.37 1.31 1.31
CA ALA A 84 21.49 2.09 0.81
C ALA A 84 22.73 1.89 1.67
N ASP A 85 22.60 1.95 3.00
CA ASP A 85 23.72 1.77 3.92
C ASP A 85 24.34 0.36 3.82
N ASP A 86 23.52 -0.70 3.75
CA ASP A 86 24.00 -2.08 3.62
C ASP A 86 24.62 -2.33 2.23
N LEU A 87 24.02 -1.79 1.17
CA LEU A 87 24.57 -1.88 -0.19
C LEU A 87 25.90 -1.12 -0.31
N GLU A 88 26.02 0.09 0.24
CA GLU A 88 27.27 0.86 0.24
C GLU A 88 28.39 0.08 0.95
N ALA A 89 28.10 -0.49 2.12
CA ALA A 89 29.04 -1.32 2.87
C ALA A 89 29.50 -2.55 2.07
N ARG A 90 28.59 -3.20 1.34
CA ARG A 90 28.93 -4.37 0.49
C ARG A 90 29.69 -3.98 -0.77
N LEU A 91 29.27 -2.92 -1.45
CA LEU A 91 29.86 -2.47 -2.72
C LEU A 91 31.25 -1.88 -2.52
N SER A 92 31.51 -1.23 -1.38
CA SER A 92 32.83 -0.69 -1.06
C SER A 92 33.92 -1.77 -0.91
N THR A 93 33.55 -3.01 -0.57
CA THR A 93 34.48 -4.14 -0.52
C THR A 93 34.90 -4.67 -1.90
N MET A 94 34.16 -4.31 -2.96
CA MET A 94 34.47 -4.69 -4.34
C MET A 94 35.21 -3.53 -5.03
N ALA A 95 36.51 -3.70 -5.29
CA ALA A 95 37.37 -2.65 -5.85
C ALA A 95 36.86 -2.02 -7.17
N LEU A 96 36.05 -2.76 -7.94
CA LEU A 96 35.41 -2.32 -9.18
C LEU A 96 34.26 -1.33 -8.96
N PHE A 97 33.56 -1.43 -7.83
CA PHE A 97 32.35 -0.66 -7.53
C PHE A 97 32.56 0.37 -6.42
N ALA A 98 33.72 0.36 -5.76
CA ALA A 98 34.09 1.34 -4.74
C ALA A 98 33.88 2.83 -5.16
N PRO A 99 34.20 3.29 -6.39
CA PRO A 99 33.98 4.69 -6.78
C PRO A 99 32.49 5.08 -6.92
N TYR A 100 31.60 4.09 -7.09
CA TYR A 100 30.16 4.27 -7.30
C TYR A 100 29.32 3.81 -6.10
N SER A 101 29.96 3.40 -5.01
CA SER A 101 29.31 2.75 -3.87
C SER A 101 28.47 3.71 -3.02
N LYS A 102 28.77 5.01 -3.07
CA LYS A 102 28.14 6.02 -2.23
C LYS A 102 26.71 6.29 -2.68
N ALA A 103 25.76 6.18 -1.75
CA ALA A 103 24.37 6.55 -2.02
C ALA A 103 24.25 8.06 -2.35
N ILE A 104 23.36 8.40 -3.29
CA ILE A 104 23.10 9.76 -3.79
C ILE A 104 22.28 10.55 -2.78
#